data_AF-A0A6B3RXH5-F1
#
_entry.id   AF-A0A6B3RXH5-F1
#
_cell.length_a   1.000
_cell.length_b   1.000
_cell.length_c   1.000
_cell.angle_alpha   90.00
_cell.angle_beta   90.00
_cell.angle_gamma   90.00
#
_symmetry.space_group_name_H-M   'P 1'
#
loop_
_entity.id
_entity.type
_entity.pdbx_description
1 polymer ?
#
loop_
_entity_poly.entity_id
_entity_poly.type
_entity_poly.pdbx_seq_one_letter_code
_entity_poly.pdbx_strand_id
1 'polypeptide(L)'
;MSNNKKPRAVRQMKSQWTGAIALAVSAVAAVALAHTGATGVVLDRMNGMTAMRDTIAELAPMMQGTVPYDTFIVSEGASVIASHAGGTMLSLFPENSLEGVTYAKPEIWADWQEFAALSEELKAYADALAEVAPNGLEPAISPAGEMAGMDHSGMDMTGTPQPTQGFTVAELMGYGAASEKIAVTRGTSDPTILELDLTTLAADDLFNRISATCSSCHAQFRAGRN
;
A
#
# COMPACT_ATOMS: atom_id res chain seq x y z
N MET A 1 59.09 28.32 -58.21
CA MET A 1 59.71 27.74 -57.00
C MET A 1 58.67 26.99 -56.19
N SER A 2 58.73 25.65 -56.19
CA SER A 2 57.98 24.78 -55.28
C SER A 2 58.43 25.02 -53.84
N ASN A 3 57.51 25.04 -52.88
CA ASN A 3 57.85 24.72 -51.49
C ASN A 3 56.77 23.84 -50.85
N ASN A 4 57.15 22.56 -50.73
CA ASN A 4 56.48 21.46 -50.06
C ASN A 4 56.16 21.79 -48.59
N LYS A 5 54.88 21.76 -48.21
CA LYS A 5 54.49 21.53 -46.80
C LYS A 5 54.13 20.06 -46.64
N LYS A 6 55.04 19.32 -46.00
CA LYS A 6 54.82 17.93 -45.53
C LYS A 6 53.65 17.88 -44.54
N PRO A 7 52.83 16.81 -44.54
CA PRO A 7 51.78 16.62 -43.54
C PRO A 7 52.39 16.19 -42.20
N ARG A 8 52.04 16.85 -41.10
CA ARG A 8 52.32 16.36 -39.74
C ARG A 8 51.26 15.34 -39.36
N ALA A 9 51.64 14.06 -39.43
CA ALA A 9 50.93 13.00 -38.74
C ALA A 9 51.09 13.19 -37.23
N VAL A 10 49.97 13.34 -36.51
CA VAL A 10 49.94 13.25 -35.05
C VAL A 10 48.97 12.12 -34.68
N ARG A 11 49.60 11.01 -34.29
CA ARG A 11 49.15 9.83 -33.55
C ARG A 11 47.66 9.75 -33.21
N GLN A 12 47.00 8.76 -33.81
CA GLN A 12 45.82 8.08 -33.27
C GLN A 12 46.09 7.65 -31.81
N MET A 13 45.50 8.32 -30.82
CA MET A 13 45.42 7.80 -29.47
C MET A 13 44.33 6.73 -29.44
N LYS A 14 44.75 5.47 -29.40
CA LYS A 14 43.87 4.34 -29.04
C LYS A 14 43.44 4.55 -27.58
N SER A 15 42.27 5.14 -27.35
CA SER A 15 41.64 5.09 -26.03
C SER A 15 41.10 3.67 -25.82
N GLN A 16 41.93 2.83 -25.21
CA GLN A 16 41.53 1.56 -24.63
C GLN A 16 40.75 1.87 -23.35
N TRP A 17 39.46 2.20 -23.49
CA TRP A 17 38.51 2.23 -22.37
C TRP A 17 37.63 0.99 -22.44
N THR A 18 38.28 -0.15 -22.18
CA THR A 18 37.63 -1.35 -21.69
C THR A 18 37.07 -1.09 -20.30
N GLY A 19 35.77 -1.32 -20.14
CA GLY A 19 35.21 -1.82 -18.89
C GLY A 19 34.65 -0.78 -17.93
N ALA A 20 33.35 -0.51 -18.06
CA ALA A 20 32.40 -0.57 -16.94
C ALA A 20 30.98 -0.39 -17.49
N ILE A 21 30.44 -1.46 -18.09
CA ILE A 21 28.99 -1.60 -18.19
C ILE A 21 28.53 -1.86 -16.75
N ALA A 22 28.07 -0.82 -16.06
CA ALA A 22 27.33 -0.99 -14.82
C ALA A 22 25.98 -1.62 -15.17
N LEU A 23 25.95 -2.95 -15.06
CA LEU A 23 24.76 -3.77 -15.04
C LEU A 23 23.86 -3.30 -13.89
N ALA A 24 22.95 -2.37 -14.17
CA ALA A 24 21.76 -2.15 -13.34
C ALA A 24 20.82 -3.34 -13.58
N VAL A 25 21.10 -4.46 -12.92
CA VAL A 25 20.25 -5.67 -12.97
C VAL A 25 19.30 -5.63 -11.77
N SER A 26 18.07 -5.26 -12.09
CA SER A 26 16.83 -5.92 -11.67
C SER A 26 16.65 -6.31 -10.20
N ALA A 27 15.87 -5.50 -9.48
CA ALA A 27 15.16 -5.93 -8.27
C ALA A 27 13.66 -6.10 -8.56
N VAL A 28 13.28 -6.95 -9.53
CA VAL A 28 11.87 -7.30 -9.82
C VAL A 28 11.66 -8.82 -9.90
N ALA A 29 12.32 -9.59 -9.04
CA ALA A 29 12.26 -11.06 -9.08
C ALA A 29 11.50 -11.72 -7.91
N ALA A 30 10.99 -10.97 -6.93
CA ALA A 30 10.35 -11.56 -5.76
C ALA A 30 8.88 -12.00 -5.98
N VAL A 31 8.21 -11.48 -7.01
CA VAL A 31 6.78 -11.76 -7.28
C VAL A 31 6.57 -13.15 -7.90
N ALA A 32 7.54 -13.66 -8.66
CA ALA A 32 7.38 -14.86 -9.47
C ALA A 32 7.22 -16.17 -8.66
N LEU A 33 7.71 -16.22 -7.42
CA LEU A 33 7.72 -17.45 -6.62
C LEU A 33 6.35 -17.81 -6.03
N ALA A 34 5.49 -16.82 -5.76
CA ALA A 34 4.19 -17.08 -5.14
C ALA A 34 3.13 -17.59 -6.13
N HIS A 35 3.25 -17.21 -7.41
CA HIS A 35 2.25 -17.50 -8.45
C HIS A 35 2.65 -18.66 -9.36
N THR A 36 3.83 -19.27 -9.12
CA THR A 36 4.33 -20.37 -9.96
C THR A 36 3.32 -21.53 -9.95
N GLY A 37 2.72 -21.81 -11.11
CA GLY A 37 1.73 -22.88 -11.28
C GLY A 37 0.26 -22.47 -11.11
N ALA A 38 -0.04 -21.22 -10.72
CA ALA A 38 -1.40 -20.69 -10.76
C ALA A 38 -1.80 -20.34 -12.20
N THR A 39 -3.05 -20.60 -12.58
CA THR A 39 -3.60 -20.31 -13.90
C THR A 39 -5.02 -19.75 -13.79
N GLY A 40 -5.52 -19.16 -14.89
CA GLY A 40 -6.88 -18.63 -14.97
C GLY A 40 -7.23 -17.66 -13.84
N VAL A 41 -8.45 -17.74 -13.33
CA VAL A 41 -8.98 -16.83 -12.30
C VAL A 41 -8.14 -16.83 -11.01
N VAL A 42 -7.46 -17.92 -10.70
CA VAL A 42 -6.57 -18.02 -9.53
C VAL A 42 -5.34 -17.13 -9.71
N LEU A 43 -4.74 -17.15 -10.90
CA LEU A 43 -3.64 -16.26 -11.24
C LEU A 43 -4.09 -14.80 -11.23
N ASP A 44 -5.27 -14.50 -11.78
CA ASP A 44 -5.79 -13.14 -11.86
C ASP A 44 -6.01 -12.52 -10.48
N ARG A 45 -6.63 -13.24 -9.53
CA ARG A 45 -6.75 -12.74 -8.15
C ARG A 45 -5.41 -12.58 -7.45
N MET A 46 -4.45 -13.48 -7.69
CA MET A 46 -3.11 -13.39 -7.07
C MET A 46 -2.33 -12.18 -7.61
N ASN A 47 -2.47 -11.87 -8.90
CA ASN A 47 -1.92 -10.65 -9.50
C ASN A 47 -2.56 -9.39 -8.90
N GLY A 48 -3.89 -9.38 -8.74
CA GLY A 48 -4.59 -8.26 -8.08
C GLY A 48 -4.13 -8.05 -6.63
N MET A 49 -4.02 -9.14 -5.84
CA MET A 49 -3.49 -9.06 -4.47
C MET A 49 -2.03 -8.57 -4.43
N THR A 50 -1.22 -8.92 -5.43
CA THR A 50 0.16 -8.44 -5.54
C THR A 50 0.20 -6.94 -5.81
N ALA A 51 -0.60 -6.45 -6.76
CA ALA A 51 -0.68 -5.03 -7.07
C ALA A 51 -1.06 -4.23 -5.81
N MET A 52 -2.09 -4.66 -5.09
CA MET A 52 -2.48 -4.03 -3.83
C MET A 52 -1.38 -4.06 -2.76
N ARG A 53 -0.70 -5.21 -2.58
CA ARG A 53 0.43 -5.32 -1.63
C ARG A 53 1.53 -4.32 -1.97
N ASP A 54 1.92 -4.24 -3.24
CA ASP A 54 3.02 -3.39 -3.69
C ASP A 54 2.66 -1.91 -3.50
N THR A 55 1.40 -1.54 -3.75
CA THR A 55 0.88 -0.22 -3.42
C THR A 55 0.91 0.07 -1.92
N ILE A 56 0.45 -0.85 -1.06
CA ILE A 56 0.53 -0.66 0.41
C ILE A 56 1.99 -0.46 0.84
N ALA A 57 2.92 -1.21 0.25
CA ALA A 57 4.35 -1.07 0.54
C ALA A 57 4.92 0.29 0.11
N GLU A 58 4.46 0.84 -1.00
CA GLU A 58 4.85 2.16 -1.50
C GLU A 58 4.29 3.29 -0.64
N LEU A 59 3.01 3.20 -0.24
CA LEU A 59 2.33 4.26 0.51
C LEU A 59 2.68 4.26 2.00
N ALA A 60 2.93 3.09 2.61
CA ALA A 60 3.14 2.98 4.06
C ALA A 60 4.21 3.94 4.62
N PRO A 61 5.40 4.11 4.01
CA PRO A 61 6.41 5.06 4.50
C PRO A 61 5.94 6.51 4.49
N MET A 62 5.11 6.92 3.52
CA MET A 62 4.52 8.26 3.44
C MET A 62 3.52 8.46 4.58
N MET A 63 2.66 7.48 4.82
CA MET A 63 1.65 7.51 5.89
C MET A 63 2.30 7.52 7.28
N GLN A 64 3.48 6.90 7.41
CA GLN A 64 4.27 6.93 8.64
C GLN A 64 5.12 8.22 8.79
N GLY A 65 5.09 9.14 7.83
CA GLY A 65 5.90 10.37 7.84
C GLY A 65 7.41 10.12 7.73
N THR A 66 7.82 8.91 7.32
CA THR A 66 9.24 8.51 7.21
C THR A 66 9.88 8.93 5.89
N VAL A 67 9.06 9.24 4.88
CA VAL A 67 9.45 9.85 3.61
C VAL A 67 8.49 11.02 3.30
N PRO A 68 8.85 11.95 2.41
CA PRO A 68 7.97 13.06 2.03
C PRO A 68 6.62 12.55 1.49
N TYR A 69 5.53 13.18 1.95
CA TYR A 69 4.18 12.91 1.46
C TYR A 69 4.00 13.50 0.05
N ASP A 70 3.49 12.68 -0.87
CA ASP A 70 3.18 13.09 -2.25
C ASP A 70 1.70 12.82 -2.55
N THR A 71 0.92 13.89 -2.72
CA THR A 71 -0.53 13.82 -2.95
C THR A 71 -0.89 13.02 -4.19
N PHE A 72 -0.08 13.11 -5.25
CA PHE A 72 -0.35 12.44 -6.52
C PHE A 72 -0.09 10.94 -6.38
N ILE A 73 1.03 10.55 -5.75
CA ILE A 73 1.34 9.12 -5.53
C ILE A 73 0.29 8.48 -4.63
N VAL A 74 -0.15 9.16 -3.57
CA VAL A 74 -1.20 8.66 -2.68
C VAL A 74 -2.52 8.48 -3.42
N SER A 75 -2.94 9.47 -4.20
CA SER A 75 -4.17 9.40 -5.00
C SER A 75 -4.17 8.24 -6.00
N GLU A 76 -3.08 8.10 -6.76
CA GLU A 76 -2.94 7.04 -7.77
C GLU A 76 -2.83 5.65 -7.12
N GLY A 77 -2.05 5.52 -6.05
CA GLY A 77 -1.95 4.28 -5.30
C GLY A 77 -3.30 3.85 -4.73
N ALA A 78 -4.02 4.75 -4.08
CA ALA A 78 -5.36 4.45 -3.56
C ALA A 78 -6.31 4.00 -4.68
N SER A 79 -6.24 4.61 -5.87
CA SER A 79 -7.01 4.20 -7.05
C SER A 79 -6.64 2.78 -7.54
N VAL A 80 -5.37 2.39 -7.47
CA VAL A 80 -4.94 1.01 -7.77
C VAL A 80 -5.60 0.03 -6.80
N ILE A 81 -5.61 0.32 -5.50
CA ILE A 81 -6.28 -0.54 -4.50
C ILE A 81 -7.77 -0.66 -4.80
N ALA A 82 -8.45 0.46 -5.03
CA ALA A 82 -9.87 0.49 -5.33
C ALA A 82 -10.23 -0.30 -6.61
N SER A 83 -9.36 -0.31 -7.61
CA SER A 83 -9.57 -1.04 -8.86
C SER A 83 -9.57 -2.57 -8.69
N HIS A 84 -8.88 -3.07 -7.66
CA HIS A 84 -8.77 -4.50 -7.34
C HIS A 84 -9.71 -4.95 -6.19
N ALA A 85 -10.50 -4.03 -5.62
CA ALA A 85 -11.44 -4.28 -4.53
C ALA A 85 -12.90 -4.35 -5.03
N GLY A 86 -13.86 -4.42 -4.10
CA GLY A 86 -15.30 -4.47 -4.37
C GLY A 86 -15.69 -5.57 -5.35
N GLY A 87 -16.62 -5.26 -6.26
CA GLY A 87 -17.09 -6.16 -7.30
C GLY A 87 -15.98 -6.79 -8.18
N THR A 88 -14.88 -6.08 -8.45
CA THR A 88 -13.74 -6.65 -9.19
C THR A 88 -13.18 -7.85 -8.44
N MET A 89 -12.92 -7.70 -7.14
CA MET A 89 -12.44 -8.82 -6.31
C MET A 89 -13.45 -9.97 -6.32
N LEU A 90 -14.74 -9.69 -6.09
CA LEU A 90 -15.77 -10.73 -5.99
C LEU A 90 -15.87 -11.56 -7.26
N SER A 91 -15.71 -10.94 -8.43
CA SER A 91 -15.72 -11.64 -9.72
C SER A 91 -14.60 -12.69 -9.88
N LEU A 92 -13.53 -12.59 -9.08
CA LEU A 92 -12.36 -13.47 -9.14
C LEU A 92 -12.42 -14.65 -8.13
N PHE A 93 -13.53 -14.78 -7.39
CA PHE A 93 -13.79 -15.90 -6.48
C PHE A 93 -15.06 -16.67 -6.86
N PRO A 94 -15.18 -17.18 -8.11
CA PRO A 94 -16.31 -18.04 -8.47
C PRO A 94 -16.27 -19.33 -7.63
N GLU A 95 -17.44 -19.93 -7.41
CA GLU A 95 -17.55 -21.23 -6.75
C GLU A 95 -16.63 -22.27 -7.42
N ASN A 96 -16.14 -23.21 -6.62
CA ASN A 96 -15.22 -24.26 -7.06
C ASN A 96 -13.85 -23.77 -7.58
N SER A 97 -13.46 -22.51 -7.35
CA SER A 97 -12.12 -21.99 -7.72
C SER A 97 -11.02 -22.26 -6.69
N LEU A 98 -11.08 -23.43 -6.04
CA LEU A 98 -10.10 -23.91 -5.06
C LEU A 98 -9.06 -24.89 -5.63
N GLU A 99 -9.10 -25.13 -6.95
CA GLU A 99 -8.16 -26.02 -7.61
C GLU A 99 -6.78 -25.36 -7.80
N GLY A 100 -5.71 -26.17 -7.73
CA GLY A 100 -4.34 -25.71 -7.97
C GLY A 100 -3.71 -24.95 -6.81
N VAL A 101 -2.75 -24.06 -7.11
CA VAL A 101 -2.02 -23.28 -6.11
C VAL A 101 -2.91 -22.12 -5.64
N THR A 102 -3.58 -22.30 -4.51
CA THR A 102 -4.46 -21.28 -3.93
C THR A 102 -4.25 -21.14 -2.42
N TYR A 103 -4.39 -19.92 -1.92
CA TYR A 103 -4.46 -19.59 -0.50
C TYR A 103 -5.88 -19.21 -0.07
N ALA A 104 -6.86 -19.26 -0.97
CA ALA A 104 -8.25 -19.00 -0.63
C ALA A 104 -8.79 -20.13 0.26
N LYS A 105 -9.44 -19.77 1.35
CA LYS A 105 -10.12 -20.70 2.25
C LYS A 105 -11.55 -21.00 1.75
N PRO A 106 -12.09 -22.21 1.96
CA PRO A 106 -13.49 -22.54 1.63
C PRO A 106 -14.51 -21.65 2.37
N GLU A 107 -14.12 -21.09 3.51
CA GLU A 107 -14.92 -20.14 4.30
C GLU A 107 -15.38 -18.92 3.47
N ILE A 108 -14.68 -18.54 2.39
CA ILE A 108 -15.13 -17.47 1.47
C ILE A 108 -16.56 -17.72 0.96
N TRP A 109 -16.88 -18.96 0.57
CA TRP A 109 -18.21 -19.28 0.04
C TRP A 109 -19.20 -19.62 1.15
N ALA A 110 -18.73 -20.06 2.32
CA ALA A 110 -19.59 -20.27 3.48
C ALA A 110 -20.11 -18.93 4.05
N ASP A 111 -19.22 -17.92 4.11
CA ASP A 111 -19.49 -16.59 4.66
C ASP A 111 -19.41 -15.50 3.58
N TRP A 112 -19.98 -15.77 2.40
CA TRP A 112 -19.86 -14.89 1.23
C TRP A 112 -20.27 -13.44 1.48
N GLN A 113 -21.30 -13.23 2.30
CA GLN A 113 -21.76 -11.87 2.63
C GLN A 113 -20.69 -11.06 3.38
N GLU A 114 -19.94 -11.69 4.28
CA GLU A 114 -18.87 -11.02 5.02
C GLU A 114 -17.66 -10.74 4.11
N PHE A 115 -17.28 -11.70 3.26
CA PHE A 115 -16.25 -11.50 2.26
C PHE A 115 -16.60 -10.33 1.31
N ALA A 116 -17.84 -10.29 0.84
CA ALA A 116 -18.36 -9.20 0.01
C ALA A 116 -18.33 -7.85 0.75
N ALA A 117 -18.78 -7.82 2.00
CA ALA A 117 -18.78 -6.60 2.81
C ALA A 117 -17.37 -6.04 3.02
N LEU A 118 -16.37 -6.88 3.35
CA LEU A 118 -14.98 -6.45 3.49
C LEU A 118 -14.38 -5.97 2.16
N SER A 119 -14.73 -6.62 1.05
CA SER A 119 -14.27 -6.20 -0.28
C SER A 119 -14.82 -4.83 -0.69
N GLU A 120 -16.11 -4.59 -0.46
CA GLU A 120 -16.74 -3.29 -0.75
C GLU A 120 -16.28 -2.19 0.21
N GLU A 121 -16.07 -2.52 1.49
CA GLU A 121 -15.48 -1.60 2.47
C GLU A 121 -14.06 -1.19 2.08
N LEU A 122 -13.22 -2.16 1.65
CA LEU A 122 -11.88 -1.87 1.14
C LEU A 122 -11.94 -0.90 -0.04
N LYS A 123 -12.88 -1.13 -0.97
CA LYS A 123 -13.08 -0.23 -2.12
C LYS A 123 -13.48 1.17 -1.66
N ALA A 124 -14.47 1.28 -0.77
CA ALA A 124 -14.96 2.57 -0.29
C ALA A 124 -13.86 3.40 0.39
N TYR A 125 -13.04 2.79 1.25
CA TYR A 125 -11.92 3.49 1.89
C TYR A 125 -10.82 3.87 0.89
N ALA A 126 -10.55 3.02 -0.10
CA ALA A 126 -9.56 3.32 -1.14
C ALA A 126 -10.03 4.44 -2.09
N ASP A 127 -11.30 4.43 -2.52
CA ASP A 127 -11.88 5.53 -3.30
C ASP A 127 -11.85 6.84 -2.51
N ALA A 128 -12.21 6.81 -1.22
CA ALA A 128 -12.14 7.98 -0.35
C ALA A 128 -10.69 8.48 -0.19
N LEU A 129 -9.71 7.60 0.02
CA LEU A 129 -8.30 7.99 0.12
C LEU A 129 -7.79 8.63 -1.17
N ALA A 130 -8.24 8.14 -2.33
CA ALA A 130 -7.89 8.74 -3.60
C ALA A 130 -8.38 10.19 -3.70
N GLU A 131 -9.61 10.46 -3.25
CA GLU A 131 -10.21 11.79 -3.24
C GLU A 131 -9.55 12.72 -2.22
N VAL A 132 -9.29 12.24 -1.00
CA VAL A 132 -8.80 13.06 0.10
C VAL A 132 -7.29 13.07 0.25
N ALA A 133 -6.53 12.53 -0.71
CA ALA A 133 -5.08 12.64 -0.71
C ALA A 133 -4.56 14.08 -0.47
N PRO A 134 -5.23 15.16 -0.92
CA PRO A 134 -4.84 16.54 -0.56
C PRO A 134 -4.95 16.91 0.92
N ASN A 135 -5.70 16.15 1.74
CA ASN A 135 -5.83 16.40 3.18
C ASN A 135 -4.50 16.16 3.91
N GLY A 136 -3.61 15.32 3.38
CA GLY A 136 -2.32 15.02 4.02
C GLY A 136 -2.45 14.17 5.28
N LEU A 137 -1.41 14.17 6.13
CA LEU A 137 -1.32 13.38 7.36
C LEU A 137 -1.97 14.03 8.59
N GLU A 138 -2.47 15.26 8.45
CA GLU A 138 -3.18 15.97 9.52
C GLU A 138 -4.61 16.21 9.03
N PRO A 139 -5.65 15.99 9.87
CA PRO A 139 -7.00 16.38 9.51
C PRO A 139 -7.03 17.87 9.18
N ALA A 140 -7.86 18.30 8.24
CA ALA A 140 -7.95 19.68 7.77
C ALA A 140 -8.43 20.72 8.82
N ILE A 141 -8.28 20.45 10.12
CA ILE A 141 -8.69 21.30 11.23
C ILE A 141 -7.55 21.45 12.24
N SER A 142 -6.61 22.33 11.93
CA SER A 142 -5.95 23.13 12.96
C SER A 142 -6.16 24.60 12.59
N PRO A 143 -7.13 25.32 13.18
CA PRO A 143 -7.03 26.76 13.19
C PRO A 143 -5.82 27.06 14.09
N ALA A 144 -4.69 27.35 13.45
CA ALA A 144 -3.55 28.01 14.06
C ALA A 144 -4.01 29.40 14.53
N GLY A 145 -4.62 29.45 15.71
CA GLY A 145 -5.21 30.66 16.26
C GLY A 145 -6.19 30.28 17.36
N GLU A 146 -5.66 30.11 18.57
CA GLU A 146 -6.28 30.44 19.87
C GLU A 146 -5.85 29.46 20.99
N MET A 147 -4.55 29.22 21.21
CA MET A 147 -4.08 28.67 22.51
C MET A 147 -2.73 29.29 22.90
N ALA A 148 -2.59 30.61 22.76
CA ALA A 148 -1.54 31.37 23.45
C ALA A 148 -2.06 31.71 24.86
N GLY A 149 -2.02 30.76 25.80
CA GLY A 149 -2.52 31.09 27.15
C GLY A 149 -2.59 30.01 28.22
N MET A 150 -1.93 28.85 28.09
CA MET A 150 -1.83 27.92 29.22
C MET A 150 -0.37 27.71 29.61
N ASP A 151 -0.08 28.07 30.85
CA ASP A 151 1.20 27.80 31.49
C ASP A 151 1.40 26.27 31.55
N HIS A 152 2.61 25.83 31.23
CA HIS A 152 3.00 24.41 31.21
C HIS A 152 3.78 24.02 32.48
N SER A 153 3.55 24.69 33.60
CA SER A 153 4.21 24.37 34.87
C SER A 153 3.41 23.32 35.62
N GLY A 154 3.35 22.08 35.12
CA GLY A 154 2.69 21.03 35.91
C GLY A 154 2.46 19.65 35.30
N MET A 155 2.85 19.35 34.06
CA MET A 155 2.73 17.97 33.56
C MET A 155 4.07 17.25 33.62
N ASP A 156 4.18 16.43 34.66
CA ASP A 156 5.17 15.39 34.87
C ASP A 156 5.11 14.37 33.72
N MET A 157 6.11 14.43 32.84
CA MET A 157 6.26 13.51 31.71
C MET A 157 7.06 12.28 32.15
N THR A 158 6.49 11.46 33.02
CA THR A 158 6.91 10.05 33.15
C THR A 158 5.98 9.15 32.32
N GLY A 159 5.77 9.51 31.06
CA GLY A 159 5.39 8.58 30.02
C GLY A 159 6.66 8.19 29.29
N THR A 160 7.16 6.98 29.51
CA THR A 160 8.18 6.39 28.63
C THR A 160 7.78 6.61 27.18
N PRO A 161 8.65 7.15 26.30
CA PRO A 161 8.35 7.29 24.89
C PRO A 161 8.03 5.90 24.36
N GLN A 162 6.77 5.66 24.02
CA GLN A 162 6.42 4.47 23.27
C GLN A 162 7.15 4.61 21.94
N PRO A 163 8.02 3.65 21.57
CA PRO A 163 8.74 3.74 20.31
C PRO A 163 7.70 3.85 19.20
N THR A 164 7.88 4.79 18.27
CA THR A 164 7.17 4.85 17.00
C THR A 164 7.50 3.57 16.23
N GLN A 165 6.80 2.48 16.55
CA GLN A 165 6.98 1.18 15.91
C GLN A 165 6.31 1.30 14.55
N GLY A 166 7.11 1.59 13.52
CA GLY A 166 6.64 1.56 12.14
C GLY A 166 6.13 0.16 11.81
N PHE A 167 4.92 0.07 11.27
CA PHE A 167 4.33 -1.20 10.87
C PHE A 167 5.05 -1.77 9.65
N THR A 168 5.30 -3.09 9.66
CA THR A 168 5.79 -3.77 8.46
C THR A 168 4.65 -3.99 7.46
N VAL A 169 4.94 -4.02 6.16
CA VAL A 169 3.94 -4.36 5.12
C VAL A 169 3.26 -5.70 5.42
N ALA A 170 4.00 -6.65 6.00
CA ALA A 170 3.46 -7.94 6.39
C ALA A 170 2.40 -7.85 7.49
N GLU A 171 2.63 -6.98 8.47
CA GLU A 171 1.70 -6.71 9.55
C GLU A 171 0.47 -5.97 9.04
N LEU A 172 0.64 -4.95 8.20
CA LEU A 172 -0.48 -4.23 7.57
C LEU A 172 -1.40 -5.12 6.73
N MET A 173 -0.82 -6.16 6.12
CA MET A 173 -1.54 -7.11 5.29
C MET A 173 -1.96 -8.38 6.05
N GLY A 174 -1.85 -8.40 7.38
CA GLY A 174 -2.34 -9.51 8.22
C GLY A 174 -1.63 -10.85 8.02
N TYR A 175 -0.41 -10.86 7.49
CA TYR A 175 0.42 -12.06 7.37
C TYR A 175 1.72 -12.02 8.21
N GLY A 176 1.84 -11.02 9.10
CA GLY A 176 2.87 -10.92 10.15
C GLY A 176 2.46 -11.59 11.46
N ALA A 177 3.38 -11.67 12.43
CA ALA A 177 3.08 -12.19 13.77
C ALA A 177 1.98 -11.33 14.43
N ALA A 178 1.01 -11.98 15.07
CA ALA A 178 -0.18 -11.32 15.61
C ALA A 178 0.17 -10.34 16.75
N SER A 179 0.18 -9.04 16.45
CA SER A 179 0.03 -7.99 17.48
C SER A 179 -1.44 -7.93 17.94
N GLU A 180 -1.67 -7.66 19.22
CA GLU A 180 -2.95 -7.75 19.92
C GLU A 180 -4.14 -7.13 19.16
N LYS A 181 -5.27 -7.84 19.18
CA LYS A 181 -6.53 -7.46 18.50
C LYS A 181 -7.05 -6.11 18.98
N ILE A 182 -6.88 -5.07 18.17
CA ILE A 182 -7.72 -3.87 18.28
C ILE A 182 -9.05 -4.20 17.59
N ALA A 183 -10.08 -4.46 18.39
CA ALA A 183 -11.43 -4.70 17.89
C ALA A 183 -12.05 -3.35 17.49
N VAL A 184 -12.10 -3.06 16.19
CA VAL A 184 -12.91 -1.96 15.66
C VAL A 184 -14.33 -2.49 15.45
N THR A 185 -15.28 -1.97 16.22
CA THR A 185 -16.70 -2.30 16.09
C THR A 185 -17.29 -1.63 14.85
N ARG A 186 -17.83 -2.45 13.93
CA ARG A 186 -18.57 -2.01 12.74
C ARG A 186 -19.89 -1.33 13.16
N GLY A 187 -19.95 -0.01 13.07
CA GLY A 187 -21.17 0.78 13.29
C GLY A 187 -22.07 0.76 12.05
N THR A 188 -23.38 0.65 12.26
CA THR A 188 -24.39 0.82 11.20
C THR A 188 -24.59 2.32 10.95
N SER A 189 -23.90 2.90 9.97
CA SER A 189 -23.98 4.33 9.65
C SER A 189 -24.89 4.59 8.44
N ASP A 190 -25.56 5.74 8.43
CA ASP A 190 -26.22 6.30 7.24
C ASP A 190 -25.18 6.53 6.13
N PRO A 191 -25.38 6.04 4.89
CA PRO A 191 -24.40 6.15 3.82
C PRO A 191 -24.02 7.60 3.47
N THR A 192 -24.93 8.56 3.61
CA THR A 192 -24.64 9.98 3.33
C THR A 192 -23.78 10.63 4.42
N ILE A 193 -23.94 10.18 5.66
CA ILE A 193 -23.11 10.61 6.79
C ILE A 193 -21.74 9.92 6.73
N LEU A 194 -21.69 8.66 6.28
CA LEU A 194 -20.44 7.92 6.07
C LEU A 194 -19.56 8.60 5.01
N GLU A 195 -20.12 9.01 3.88
CA GLU A 195 -19.37 9.68 2.80
C GLU A 195 -18.81 11.04 3.26
N LEU A 196 -19.61 11.83 4.00
CA LEU A 196 -19.15 13.08 4.60
C LEU A 196 -18.09 12.87 5.69
N ASP A 197 -18.20 11.80 6.49
CA ASP A 197 -17.20 11.43 7.50
C ASP A 197 -15.86 11.08 6.82
N LEU A 198 -15.87 10.21 5.81
CA LEU A 198 -14.66 9.75 5.12
C LEU A 198 -13.93 10.88 4.38
N THR A 199 -14.66 11.81 3.76
CA THR A 199 -14.06 12.92 2.99
C THR A 199 -13.32 13.94 3.87
N THR A 200 -13.57 13.93 5.18
CA THR A 200 -12.94 14.84 6.15
C THR A 200 -11.73 14.23 6.87
N LEU A 201 -11.49 12.93 6.69
CA LEU A 201 -10.38 12.23 7.34
C LEU A 201 -9.02 12.65 6.77
N ALA A 202 -7.99 12.46 7.59
CA ALA A 202 -6.62 12.49 7.11
C ALA A 202 -6.32 11.25 6.24
N ALA A 203 -5.32 11.36 5.37
CA ALA A 203 -4.95 10.28 4.46
C ALA A 203 -4.42 9.04 5.21
N ASP A 204 -3.70 9.23 6.31
CA ASP A 204 -3.19 8.14 7.15
C ASP A 204 -4.32 7.43 7.92
N ASP A 205 -5.36 8.13 8.36
CA ASP A 205 -6.55 7.52 8.96
C ASP A 205 -7.23 6.54 8.00
N LEU A 206 -7.44 6.96 6.74
CA LEU A 206 -8.02 6.08 5.72
C LEU A 206 -7.08 4.94 5.34
N PHE A 207 -5.78 5.20 5.23
CA PHE A 207 -4.79 4.15 4.99
C PHE A 207 -4.77 3.10 6.10
N ASN A 208 -4.91 3.51 7.36
CA ASN A 208 -5.01 2.62 8.51
C ASN A 208 -6.28 1.77 8.44
N ARG A 209 -7.42 2.35 8.02
CA ARG A 209 -8.67 1.60 7.78
C ARG A 209 -8.53 0.59 6.65
N ILE A 210 -7.91 0.97 5.52
CA ILE A 210 -7.59 0.05 4.41
C ILE A 210 -6.76 -1.14 4.92
N SER A 211 -5.68 -0.85 5.67
CA SER A 211 -4.79 -1.88 6.21
C SER A 211 -5.51 -2.82 7.20
N ALA A 212 -6.38 -2.27 8.05
CA ALA A 212 -7.21 -3.06 8.96
C ALA A 212 -8.18 -3.98 8.20
N THR A 213 -8.80 -3.50 7.11
CA THR A 213 -9.67 -4.32 6.26
C THR A 213 -8.90 -5.44 5.57
N CYS A 214 -7.70 -5.16 5.03
CA CYS A 214 -6.81 -6.20 4.48
C CYS A 214 -6.49 -7.27 5.54
N SER A 215 -6.10 -6.84 6.74
CA SER A 215 -5.78 -7.74 7.84
C SER A 215 -6.96 -8.62 8.28
N SER A 216 -8.15 -8.04 8.41
CA SER A 216 -9.39 -8.76 8.75
C SER A 216 -9.74 -9.80 7.69
N CYS A 217 -9.75 -9.39 6.42
CA CYS A 217 -10.06 -10.27 5.30
C CYS A 217 -9.07 -11.44 5.22
N HIS A 218 -7.77 -11.17 5.34
CA HIS A 218 -6.76 -12.22 5.31
C HIS A 218 -6.84 -13.16 6.52
N ALA A 219 -7.09 -12.66 7.72
CA ALA A 219 -7.26 -13.48 8.91
C ALA A 219 -8.41 -14.50 8.75
N GLN A 220 -9.54 -14.04 8.20
CA GLN A 220 -10.71 -14.88 8.02
C GLN A 220 -10.59 -15.81 6.80
N PHE A 221 -10.18 -15.29 5.65
CA PHE A 221 -10.40 -15.93 4.35
C PHE A 221 -9.14 -16.40 3.61
N ARG A 222 -7.94 -16.14 4.14
CA ARG A 222 -6.67 -16.58 3.52
C ARG A 222 -5.96 -17.62 4.38
N ALA A 223 -5.46 -18.68 3.74
CA ALA A 223 -4.61 -19.70 4.33
C ALA A 223 -3.12 -19.28 4.28
N GLY A 224 -2.39 -19.44 5.40
CA GLY A 224 -0.96 -19.15 5.52
C GLY A 224 -0.59 -17.65 5.62
N ARG A 225 0.53 -17.24 6.24
CA ARG A 225 1.65 -18.00 6.84
C ARG A 225 1.64 -17.81 8.36
N ASN A 226 1.51 -18.90 9.12
CA ASN A 226 2.01 -18.93 10.50
C ASN A 226 3.55 -18.92 10.47
#